data_AF-A0AA46C6R1-F1
#
_entry.id   AF-A0AA46C6R1-F1
#
_cell.length_a   1.000
_cell.length_b   1.000
_cell.length_c   1.000
_cell.angle_alpha   90.00
_cell.angle_beta   90.00
_cell.angle_gamma   90.00
#
_symmetry.space_group_name_H-M   'P 1'
#
loop_
_entity.id
_entity.type
_entity.pdbx_description
1 polymer ?
#
loop_
_entity_poly.entity_id
_entity_poly.type
_entity_poly.pdbx_seq_one_letter_code
_entity_poly.pdbx_strand_id
1 'polypeptide(L)'
;MRNRITPKVAMLLTLLLVFAFTSAPALATSTVVTFRSADNTYEVELYVGGGSKENDGIAGAMIRWPGYAHGDLPFTGVKYHMDKEHTRAGAKFAYPGDPKLPPSFTLEIQGRSRRLTVGKRVIPGNASWIVGPYAYP
;
A
#
# COMPACT_ATOMS: atom_id res chain seq x y z
N MET A 1 -4.45 43.72 41.39
CA MET A 1 -5.10 43.82 40.07
C MET A 1 -5.40 42.42 39.58
N ARG A 2 -6.68 42.03 39.51
CA ARG A 2 -7.11 40.68 39.13
C ARG A 2 -7.55 40.72 37.67
N ASN A 3 -6.73 40.20 36.76
CA ASN A 3 -7.04 40.15 35.33
C ASN A 3 -8.34 39.36 35.13
N ARG A 4 -9.43 40.09 34.81
CA ARG A 4 -10.67 39.47 34.38
C ARG A 4 -10.44 38.95 32.97
N ILE A 5 -10.28 37.63 32.84
CA ILE A 5 -10.32 36.96 31.54
C ILE A 5 -11.68 37.29 30.94
N THR A 6 -11.69 38.05 29.85
CA THR A 6 -12.89 38.49 29.15
C THR A 6 -13.67 37.25 28.67
N PRO A 7 -15.00 37.22 28.81
CA PRO A 7 -15.82 36.04 28.52
C PRO A 7 -15.65 35.49 27.08
N LYS A 8 -15.24 36.36 26.14
CA LYS A 8 -14.89 35.99 24.76
C LYS A 8 -13.68 35.05 24.67
N VAL A 9 -12.68 35.21 25.54
CA VAL A 9 -11.47 34.38 25.57
C VAL A 9 -11.79 32.98 26.11
N ALA A 10 -12.60 32.92 27.16
CA ALA A 10 -13.07 31.65 27.73
C ALA A 10 -13.93 30.88 26.71
N MET A 11 -14.84 31.55 26.00
CA MET A 11 -15.66 30.95 24.96
C MET A 11 -14.82 30.40 23.80
N LEU A 12 -13.80 31.15 23.36
CA LEU A 12 -12.90 30.71 22.29
C LEU A 12 -12.08 29.47 22.70
N LEU A 13 -11.58 29.44 23.93
CA LEU A 13 -10.85 28.29 24.46
C LEU A 13 -11.74 27.04 24.54
N THR A 14 -12.99 27.22 24.99
CA THR A 14 -13.95 26.12 25.11
C THR A 14 -14.30 25.57 23.73
N LEU A 15 -14.48 26.44 22.73
CA LEU A 15 -14.75 26.04 21.35
C LEU A 15 -13.57 25.27 20.73
N LEU A 16 -12.33 25.74 20.95
CA LEU A 16 -11.11 25.05 20.52
C LEU A 16 -10.97 23.67 21.19
N LEU A 17 -11.26 23.58 22.48
CA LEU A 17 -11.22 22.31 23.21
C LEU A 17 -12.24 21.32 22.64
N VAL A 18 -13.48 21.75 22.44
CA VAL A 18 -14.53 20.92 21.85
C VAL A 18 -14.12 20.46 20.44
N PHE A 19 -13.55 21.35 19.62
CA PHE A 19 -13.10 20.99 18.28
C PHE A 19 -12.01 19.92 18.31
N ALA A 20 -11.04 20.04 19.22
CA ALA A 20 -9.96 19.06 19.41
C ALA A 20 -10.47 17.70 19.93
N PHE A 21 -11.54 17.69 20.75
CA PHE A 21 -12.17 16.45 21.22
C PHE A 21 -13.12 15.81 20.20
N THR A 22 -13.67 16.59 19.26
CA THR A 22 -14.55 16.07 18.20
C THR A 22 -13.83 15.69 16.92
N SER A 23 -12.57 16.12 16.73
CA SER A 23 -11.75 15.71 15.59
C SER A 23 -11.27 14.27 15.82
N ALA A 24 -12.11 13.30 15.50
CA ALA A 24 -11.64 11.94 15.29
C ALA A 24 -10.53 11.98 14.23
N PRO A 25 -9.35 11.37 14.46
CA PRO A 25 -8.33 11.30 13.42
C PRO A 25 -8.97 10.60 12.22
N ALA A 26 -8.92 11.24 11.06
CA ALA A 26 -9.23 10.59 9.80
C ALA A 26 -8.16 9.51 9.59
N LEU A 27 -8.45 8.29 10.03
CA LEU A 27 -7.57 7.15 9.78
C LEU A 27 -7.53 6.93 8.28
N ALA A 28 -6.35 7.11 7.67
CA ALA A 28 -6.14 6.72 6.29
C ALA A 28 -6.33 5.20 6.21
N THR A 29 -7.41 4.75 5.56
CA THR A 29 -7.59 3.34 5.25
C THR A 29 -6.73 2.99 4.05
N SER A 30 -5.80 2.04 4.21
CA SER A 30 -5.04 1.44 3.12
C SER A 30 -5.62 0.09 2.75
N THR A 31 -5.46 -0.31 1.50
CA THR A 31 -5.76 -1.68 1.06
C THR A 31 -4.46 -2.38 0.74
N VAL A 32 -4.22 -3.54 1.35
CA VAL A 32 -3.10 -4.41 0.98
C VAL A 32 -3.61 -5.50 0.07
N VAL A 33 -2.99 -5.61 -1.11
CA VAL A 33 -3.28 -6.67 -2.07
C VAL A 33 -2.10 -7.63 -2.08
N THR A 34 -2.30 -8.82 -1.52
CA THR A 34 -1.23 -9.83 -1.40
C THR A 34 -1.47 -10.94 -2.40
N PHE A 35 -0.50 -11.18 -3.29
CA PHE A 35 -0.38 -12.44 -4.03
C PHE A 35 0.53 -13.39 -3.28
N ARG A 36 0.15 -14.67 -3.20
CA ARG A 36 0.98 -15.74 -2.64
C ARG A 36 0.91 -16.98 -3.55
N SER A 37 2.03 -17.54 -3.95
CA SER A 37 2.03 -18.79 -4.73
C SER A 37 1.44 -19.96 -3.92
N ALA A 38 0.97 -21.01 -4.59
CA ALA A 38 0.31 -22.13 -3.91
C ALA A 38 1.18 -22.86 -2.86
N ASP A 39 2.50 -22.85 -3.07
CA ASP A 39 3.53 -23.40 -2.19
C ASP A 39 4.12 -22.35 -1.23
N ASN A 40 3.59 -21.13 -1.23
CA ASN A 40 4.08 -19.97 -0.48
C ASN A 40 5.53 -19.55 -0.82
N THR A 41 6.12 -20.09 -1.87
CA THR A 41 7.49 -19.77 -2.28
C THR A 41 7.65 -18.32 -2.74
N TYR A 42 6.61 -17.75 -3.35
CA TYR A 42 6.58 -16.38 -3.86
C TYR A 42 5.47 -15.58 -3.19
N GLU A 43 5.77 -14.36 -2.78
CA GLU A 43 4.79 -13.41 -2.25
C GLU A 43 5.06 -12.02 -2.80
N VAL A 44 4.00 -11.29 -3.12
CA VAL A 44 4.06 -9.88 -3.52
C VAL A 44 2.90 -9.16 -2.85
N GLU A 45 3.20 -8.13 -2.06
CA GLU A 45 2.22 -7.28 -1.41
C GLU A 45 2.22 -5.92 -2.10
N LEU A 46 1.05 -5.44 -2.52
CA LEU A 46 0.85 -4.10 -3.06
C LEU A 46 0.15 -3.24 -2.00
N TYR A 47 0.75 -2.11 -1.65
CA TYR A 47 0.17 -1.17 -0.69
C TYR A 47 -0.61 -0.10 -1.43
N VAL A 48 -1.93 -0.23 -1.45
CA VAL A 48 -2.86 0.71 -2.10
C VAL A 48 -3.29 1.77 -1.10
N GLY A 49 -3.26 3.03 -1.54
CA GLY A 49 -3.47 4.20 -0.70
C GLY A 49 -2.13 4.88 -0.38
N GLY A 50 -2.07 6.20 -0.56
CA GLY A 50 -0.85 6.99 -0.36
C GLY A 50 0.09 7.05 -1.57
N GLY A 51 -0.18 6.28 -2.63
CA GLY A 51 0.54 6.38 -3.90
C GLY A 51 0.16 7.61 -4.73
N SER A 52 1.06 8.02 -5.63
CA SER A 52 0.78 9.11 -6.57
C SER A 52 -0.18 8.69 -7.67
N LYS A 53 -0.68 9.66 -8.43
CA LYS A 53 -1.51 9.39 -9.61
C LYS A 53 -0.74 8.62 -10.69
N GLU A 54 0.58 8.79 -10.80
CA GLU A 54 1.39 8.04 -11.76
C GLU A 54 1.53 6.56 -11.42
N ASN A 55 1.27 6.18 -10.15
CA ASN A 55 1.30 4.80 -9.67
C ASN A 55 -0.10 4.24 -9.39
N ASP A 56 -1.14 4.88 -9.95
CA ASP A 56 -2.55 4.53 -9.74
C ASP A 56 -2.94 4.35 -8.25
N GLY A 57 -2.36 5.17 -7.37
CA GLY A 57 -2.64 5.14 -5.94
C GLY A 57 -1.92 4.04 -5.16
N ILE A 58 -1.05 3.24 -5.80
CA ILE A 58 -0.18 2.25 -5.13
C ILE A 58 1.08 2.96 -4.60
N ALA A 59 1.28 2.87 -3.29
CA ALA A 59 2.41 3.47 -2.57
C ALA A 59 3.69 2.63 -2.64
N GLY A 60 3.61 1.37 -3.06
CA GLY A 60 4.79 0.51 -3.18
C GLY A 60 4.43 -0.96 -3.16
N ALA A 61 5.46 -1.79 -3.15
CA ALA A 61 5.32 -3.22 -3.02
C ALA A 61 6.46 -3.85 -2.21
N MET A 62 6.10 -4.83 -1.37
CA MET A 62 7.03 -5.73 -0.71
C MET A 62 6.99 -7.10 -1.36
N ILE A 63 8.13 -7.79 -1.33
CA ILE A 63 8.27 -9.09 -1.98
C ILE A 63 8.93 -10.12 -1.07
N ARG A 64 8.46 -11.36 -1.16
CA ARG A 64 9.18 -12.53 -0.69
C ARG A 64 9.54 -13.40 -1.87
N TRP A 65 10.84 -13.61 -2.07
CA TRP A 65 11.36 -14.36 -3.20
C TRP A 65 12.43 -15.36 -2.74
N PRO A 66 12.49 -16.58 -3.31
CA PRO A 66 13.47 -17.57 -2.87
C PRO A 66 14.90 -17.11 -3.10
N GLY A 67 15.71 -17.15 -2.04
CA GLY A 67 17.11 -16.71 -2.10
C GLY A 67 17.31 -15.20 -1.97
N TYR A 68 16.25 -14.42 -1.72
CA TYR A 68 16.31 -12.97 -1.54
C TYR A 68 15.75 -12.58 -0.17
N ALA A 69 16.25 -11.46 0.37
CA ALA A 69 15.68 -10.87 1.57
C ALA A 69 14.25 -10.40 1.28
N HIS A 70 13.37 -10.51 2.27
CA HIS A 70 12.08 -9.84 2.21
C HIS A 70 12.32 -8.33 2.28
N GLY A 71 11.85 -7.59 1.29
CA GLY A 71 11.94 -6.14 1.32
C GLY A 71 11.14 -5.46 0.22
N ASP A 72 11.21 -4.13 0.24
CA ASP A 72 10.59 -3.28 -0.75
C ASP A 72 11.22 -3.43 -2.12
N LEU A 73 10.40 -3.30 -3.16
CA LEU A 73 10.90 -3.12 -4.51
C LEU A 73 11.32 -1.66 -4.74
N PRO A 74 12.47 -1.44 -5.39
CA PRO A 74 12.89 -0.10 -5.74
C PRO A 74 11.94 0.50 -6.79
N PHE A 75 11.46 1.71 -6.51
CA PHE A 75 10.56 2.44 -7.40
C PHE A 75 11.07 2.60 -8.84
N THR A 76 12.38 2.73 -9.02
CA THR A 76 13.01 3.00 -10.33
C THR A 76 12.86 1.87 -11.35
N GLY A 77 12.42 0.68 -10.92
CA GLY A 77 12.20 -0.48 -11.79
C GLY A 77 10.77 -0.99 -11.84
N VAL A 78 9.82 -0.35 -11.14
CA VAL A 78 8.45 -0.86 -11.01
C VAL A 78 7.45 0.09 -11.67
N LYS A 79 6.50 -0.50 -12.39
CA LYS A 79 5.27 0.17 -12.82
C LYS A 79 4.08 -0.48 -12.16
N TYR A 80 3.34 0.30 -11.39
CA TYR A 80 2.11 -0.14 -10.75
C TYR A 80 0.92 0.15 -11.66
N HIS A 81 -0.16 -0.60 -11.48
CA HIS A 81 -1.45 -0.23 -12.04
C HIS A 81 -2.60 -0.69 -11.14
N MET A 82 -3.66 0.10 -11.13
CA MET A 82 -4.89 -0.18 -10.41
C MET A 82 -6.08 0.36 -11.22
N ASP A 83 -7.12 -0.45 -11.40
CA ASP A 83 -8.35 0.02 -12.04
C ASP A 83 -9.18 0.89 -11.08
N LYS A 84 -10.08 1.71 -11.65
CA LYS A 84 -10.90 2.64 -10.87
C LYS A 84 -11.87 1.92 -9.94
N GLU A 85 -12.32 0.75 -10.37
CA GLU A 85 -13.26 -0.11 -9.68
C GLU A 85 -12.59 -0.91 -8.56
N HIS A 86 -11.27 -0.84 -8.43
CA HIS A 86 -10.46 -1.58 -7.47
C HIS A 86 -10.66 -3.11 -7.55
N THR A 87 -10.88 -3.61 -8.77
CA THR A 87 -11.02 -5.05 -9.07
C THR A 87 -9.78 -5.65 -9.71
N ARG A 88 -8.86 -4.80 -10.20
CA ARG A 88 -7.61 -5.18 -10.84
C ARG A 88 -6.45 -4.38 -10.31
N ALA A 89 -5.45 -5.08 -9.77
CA ALA A 89 -4.18 -4.52 -9.32
C ALA A 89 -3.01 -5.27 -9.97
N GLY A 90 -1.89 -4.60 -10.12
CA GLY A 90 -0.67 -5.28 -10.52
C GLY A 90 0.58 -4.43 -10.46
N ALA A 91 1.69 -5.11 -10.69
CA ALA A 91 3.02 -4.53 -10.73
C ALA A 91 3.83 -5.20 -11.83
N LYS A 92 4.57 -4.40 -12.58
CA LYS A 92 5.57 -4.88 -13.52
C LYS A 92 6.93 -4.41 -13.06
N PHE A 93 7.78 -5.35 -12.65
CA PHE A 93 9.14 -5.08 -12.23
C PHE A 93 10.12 -5.48 -13.33
N ALA A 94 10.98 -4.54 -13.73
CA ALA A 94 12.10 -4.77 -14.62
C ALA A 94 13.39 -4.81 -13.81
N TYR A 95 14.04 -5.98 -13.79
CA TYR A 95 15.30 -6.19 -13.09
C TYR A 95 16.38 -5.20 -13.58
N PRO A 96 16.96 -4.39 -12.68
CA PRO A 96 17.94 -3.38 -13.05
C PRO A 96 19.39 -3.88 -13.12
N GLY A 97 19.66 -5.17 -12.83
CA GLY A 97 21.03 -5.71 -12.78
C GLY A 97 21.59 -5.95 -11.38
N ASP A 98 20.88 -5.56 -10.31
CA ASP A 98 21.33 -5.72 -8.93
C ASP A 98 21.08 -7.14 -8.39
N PRO A 99 22.13 -7.92 -8.05
CA PRO A 99 21.98 -9.29 -7.57
C PRO A 99 21.18 -9.44 -6.27
N LYS A 100 20.93 -8.36 -5.53
CA LYS A 100 20.10 -8.35 -4.32
C LYS A 100 18.60 -8.33 -4.61
N LEU A 101 18.20 -8.10 -5.87
CA LEU A 101 16.81 -8.00 -6.30
C LEU A 101 16.39 -9.26 -7.07
N PRO A 102 15.08 -9.62 -7.06
CA PRO A 102 14.60 -10.78 -7.77
C PRO A 102 14.69 -10.59 -9.29
N PRO A 103 14.47 -11.65 -10.09
CA PRO A 103 14.28 -11.54 -11.52
C PRO A 103 13.09 -10.64 -11.90
N SER A 104 13.09 -10.13 -13.15
CA SER A 104 11.94 -9.41 -13.71
C SER A 104 10.66 -10.24 -13.62
N PHE A 105 9.57 -9.59 -13.25
CA PHE A 105 8.27 -10.24 -13.15
C PHE A 105 7.11 -9.29 -13.46
N THR A 106 5.98 -9.90 -13.78
CA THR A 106 4.69 -9.20 -13.90
C THR A 106 3.68 -9.87 -13.00
N LEU A 107 3.08 -9.11 -12.11
CA LEU A 107 1.93 -9.51 -11.31
C LEU A 107 0.66 -8.88 -11.89
N GLU A 108 -0.34 -9.71 -12.13
CA GLU A 108 -1.70 -9.27 -12.41
C GLU A 108 -2.70 -10.02 -11.51
N ILE A 109 -3.53 -9.25 -10.82
CA ILE A 109 -4.63 -9.73 -9.98
C ILE A 109 -5.89 -9.08 -10.53
N GLN A 110 -6.86 -9.88 -10.96
CA GLN A 110 -8.15 -9.42 -11.48
C GLN A 110 -9.27 -10.32 -10.97
N GLY A 111 -10.07 -9.84 -10.02
CA GLY A 111 -11.13 -10.63 -9.40
C GLY A 111 -10.62 -11.97 -8.85
N ARG A 112 -11.05 -13.09 -9.46
CA ARG A 112 -10.59 -14.46 -9.11
C ARG A 112 -9.33 -14.90 -9.86
N SER A 113 -8.98 -14.22 -10.95
CA SER A 113 -7.78 -14.49 -11.74
C SER A 113 -6.57 -13.84 -11.09
N ARG A 114 -5.48 -14.59 -10.95
CA ARG A 114 -4.25 -14.13 -10.30
C ARG A 114 -3.06 -14.83 -10.92
N ARG A 115 -2.15 -14.05 -11.48
CA ARG A 115 -1.05 -14.54 -12.29
C ARG A 115 0.20 -13.78 -11.94
N LEU A 116 1.18 -14.49 -11.40
CA LEU A 116 2.55 -14.01 -11.34
C LEU A 116 3.32 -14.61 -12.51
N THR A 117 3.94 -13.78 -13.33
CA THR A 117 4.71 -14.20 -14.49
C THR A 117 6.17 -13.86 -14.30
N VAL A 118 7.05 -14.86 -14.44
CA VAL A 118 8.51 -14.71 -14.32
C VAL A 118 9.15 -15.24 -15.61
N GLY A 119 9.71 -14.33 -16.40
CA GLY A 119 10.12 -14.65 -17.77
C GLY A 119 8.94 -15.18 -18.60
N LYS A 120 9.00 -16.45 -19.01
CA LYS A 120 7.92 -17.15 -19.75
C LYS A 120 7.02 -18.02 -18.86
N ARG A 121 7.33 -18.15 -17.57
CA ARG A 121 6.62 -19.04 -16.65
C ARG A 121 5.49 -18.29 -15.95
N VAL A 122 4.32 -18.91 -15.90
CA VAL A 122 3.19 -18.43 -15.10
C VAL A 122 3.13 -19.25 -13.82
N ILE A 123 3.22 -18.57 -12.68
CA ILE A 123 3.16 -19.14 -11.34
C ILE A 123 1.73 -18.95 -10.83
N PRO A 124 0.98 -20.04 -10.59
CA PRO A 124 -0.34 -19.96 -9.99
C PRO A 124 -0.22 -19.62 -8.50
N GLY A 125 -1.23 -18.94 -7.98
CA GLY A 125 -1.27 -18.57 -6.57
C GLY A 125 -2.67 -18.22 -6.09
N ASN A 126 -2.71 -17.60 -4.93
CA ASN A 126 -3.85 -16.97 -4.28
C ASN A 126 -3.64 -15.44 -4.20
N ALA A 127 -4.74 -14.71 -4.11
CA ALA A 127 -4.73 -13.27 -3.92
C ALA A 127 -5.73 -12.91 -2.83
N SER A 128 -5.36 -12.01 -1.93
CA SER A 128 -6.20 -11.51 -0.85
C SER A 128 -6.19 -9.99 -0.83
N TRP A 129 -7.34 -9.42 -0.53
CA TRP A 129 -7.56 -7.99 -0.42
C TRP A 129 -7.92 -7.68 1.03
N ILE A 130 -7.01 -7.01 1.75
CA ILE A 130 -7.21 -6.66 3.15
C ILE A 130 -7.33 -5.14 3.23
N VAL A 131 -8.52 -4.67 3.59
CA VAL A 131 -8.77 -3.25 3.87
C VAL A 131 -8.58 -3.02 5.35
N GLY A 132 -7.71 -2.09 5.72
CA GLY A 132 -7.43 -1.78 7.12
C GLY A 132 -6.88 -0.37 7.31
N PRO A 133 -6.87 0.15 8.55
CA PRO A 133 -6.17 1.40 8.84
C PRO A 133 -4.69 1.25 8.50
N TYR A 134 -4.13 2.22 7.77
CA TYR A 134 -2.71 2.30 7.50
C TYR A 134 -1.98 2.61 8.82
N ALA A 135 -1.46 1.58 9.47
CA ALA A 135 -0.51 1.73 10.56
C ALA A 135 0.88 1.52 9.96
N TYR A 136 1.62 2.61 9.78
CA TYR A 136 3.07 2.52 9.58
C TYR A 136 3.64 1.85 10.85
N PRO A 137 4.43 0.76 10.74
CA PRO A 137 5.10 0.19 11.90
C PRO A 137 6.09 1.16 12.55
#